data_AF-A0A1D1VTU1-F1
#
_entry.id   AF-A0A1D1VTU1-F1
#
_cell.length_a   1.000
_cell.length_b   1.000
_cell.length_c   1.000
_cell.angle_alpha   90.00
_cell.angle_beta   90.00
_cell.angle_gamma   90.00
#
_symmetry.space_group_name_H-M   'P 1'
#
loop_
_entity.id
_entity.type
_entity.pdbx_description
1 polymer ?
#
loop_
_entity_poly.entity_id
_entity_poly.type
_entity_poly.pdbx_seq_one_letter_code
_entity_poly.pdbx_strand_id
1 'polypeptide(L)'
;MGGTESRFARLVAWRMMGMMGAPAGSKPIPPVSRLSHNVIRVLGCNPGPMTLQGTNTYVLGTGVERLLVDAGEKGNSSYIKSLKDVLAEEKAKISKIILTHWHADHTGGLDGVLASGCTTDRPQLLKYKLAEEERYEHFGNDSKVAVEGATVRALHTPGHTTDHLSLLLEENNAVFSGDCILGEGSSVFEHYANYLKSLKLLAEMDPAVMYPAHGSVIENPVPVIQQYIAHREQREKEIIAELQRQFPGESTADKLVSAIYPTLNFILRKGALNNVVHHLNKLIEEGKVGMYFPVFVQLEYYCSAFCGSLKHHITQPVACLFFAEMLHGDRFRLIHSNSTV
;
A
#
# COMPACT_ATOMS: atom_id res chain seq x y z
N MET A 1 -13.59 -10.22 -18.09
CA MET A 1 -14.45 -9.79 -16.96
C MET A 1 -13.97 -10.39 -15.64
N GLY A 2 -12.66 -10.36 -15.31
CA GLY A 2 -12.10 -11.07 -14.14
C GLY A 2 -11.37 -10.19 -13.11
N GLY A 3 -11.41 -8.86 -13.24
CA GLY A 3 -10.70 -7.94 -12.34
C GLY A 3 -11.52 -7.44 -11.13
N THR A 4 -12.84 -7.62 -11.16
CA THR A 4 -13.77 -7.06 -10.16
C THR A 4 -13.95 -7.97 -8.95
N GLU A 5 -13.90 -9.30 -9.12
CA GLU A 5 -14.08 -10.26 -8.01
C GLU A 5 -12.90 -10.26 -7.03
N SER A 6 -11.67 -10.10 -7.53
CA SER A 6 -10.45 -9.99 -6.71
C SER A 6 -10.44 -8.74 -5.81
N ARG A 7 -10.90 -7.59 -6.33
CA ARG A 7 -11.05 -6.36 -5.55
C ARG A 7 -12.17 -6.48 -4.52
N PHE A 8 -13.26 -7.18 -4.85
CA PHE A 8 -14.41 -7.35 -3.96
C PHE A 8 -14.09 -8.25 -2.76
N ALA A 9 -13.39 -9.37 -2.96
CA ALA A 9 -12.94 -10.25 -1.88
C ALA A 9 -11.97 -9.55 -0.91
N ARG A 10 -11.05 -8.73 -1.46
CA ARG A 10 -10.14 -7.88 -0.67
C ARG A 10 -10.90 -6.83 0.15
N LEU A 11 -11.90 -6.17 -0.46
CA LEU A 11 -12.77 -5.18 0.19
C LEU A 11 -13.57 -5.77 1.37
N VAL A 12 -14.03 -7.01 1.26
CA VAL A 12 -14.80 -7.69 2.31
C VAL A 12 -13.94 -8.07 3.52
N ALA A 13 -12.71 -8.55 3.30
CA ALA A 13 -11.75 -8.79 4.40
C ALA A 13 -11.39 -7.48 5.13
N TRP A 14 -11.28 -6.39 4.38
CA TRP A 14 -11.04 -5.04 4.88
C TRP A 14 -12.17 -4.54 5.80
N ARG A 15 -13.42 -4.72 5.36
CA ARG A 15 -14.62 -4.21 6.05
C ARG A 15 -14.91 -4.91 7.38
N MET A 16 -14.50 -6.17 7.54
CA MET A 16 -14.68 -6.92 8.81
C MET A 16 -13.69 -6.51 9.91
N MET A 17 -12.57 -5.87 9.58
CA MET A 17 -11.58 -5.41 10.57
C MET A 17 -11.85 -3.97 11.05
N GLY A 18 -12.67 -3.18 10.34
CA GLY A 18 -12.99 -1.79 10.68
C GLY A 18 -13.90 -1.57 11.90
N MET A 19 -14.29 -2.62 12.63
CA MET A 19 -15.14 -2.52 13.83
C MET A 19 -14.36 -2.48 15.16
N MET A 20 -13.02 -2.47 15.10
CA MET A 20 -12.16 -2.37 16.28
C MET A 20 -11.52 -0.98 16.33
N GLY A 21 -11.26 -0.45 17.53
CA GLY A 21 -10.54 0.82 17.69
C GLY A 21 -9.06 0.71 17.35
N ALA A 22 -8.33 1.82 17.48
CA ALA A 22 -6.88 1.86 17.31
C ALA A 22 -6.18 0.80 18.18
N PRO A 23 -5.04 0.23 17.76
CA PRO A 23 -4.28 -0.72 18.58
C PRO A 23 -3.93 -0.13 19.97
N ALA A 24 -4.03 -0.96 21.00
CA ALA A 24 -3.72 -0.57 22.37
C ALA A 24 -2.26 -0.07 22.49
N GLY A 25 -2.07 1.11 23.10
CA GLY A 25 -0.75 1.74 23.29
C GLY A 25 -0.34 2.75 22.20
N SER A 26 -1.17 2.96 21.17
CA SER A 26 -0.95 4.02 20.19
C SER A 26 -1.02 5.41 20.85
N LYS A 27 -0.07 6.29 20.50
CA LYS A 27 -0.05 7.64 21.09
C LYS A 27 -1.23 8.46 20.54
N PRO A 28 -1.95 9.21 21.38
CA PRO A 28 -3.06 10.03 20.88
C PRO A 28 -2.55 11.10 19.93
N ILE A 29 -3.23 11.25 18.79
CA ILE A 29 -2.98 12.27 17.79
C ILE A 29 -4.16 13.26 17.82
N PRO A 30 -3.92 14.58 18.01
CA PRO A 30 -4.99 15.56 17.94
C PRO A 30 -5.67 15.57 16.57
N PRO A 31 -7.00 15.81 16.48
CA PRO A 31 -7.71 15.85 15.20
C PRO A 31 -7.14 16.84 14.18
N VAL A 32 -6.53 17.93 14.65
CA VAL A 32 -5.84 18.92 13.82
C VAL A 32 -4.48 19.23 14.44
N SER A 33 -3.44 19.30 13.63
CA SER A 33 -2.10 19.70 14.08
C SER A 33 -1.38 20.48 12.98
N ARG A 34 -0.91 21.70 13.27
CA ARG A 34 0.05 22.39 12.41
C ARG A 34 1.44 21.79 12.65
N LEU A 35 1.97 21.12 11.63
CA LEU A 35 3.24 20.40 11.73
C LEU A 35 4.43 21.26 11.28
N SER A 36 4.18 22.19 10.36
CA SER A 36 5.14 23.20 9.91
C SER A 36 4.39 24.47 9.46
N HIS A 37 5.12 25.47 8.97
CA HIS A 37 4.52 26.68 8.44
C HIS A 37 3.59 26.44 7.23
N ASN A 38 3.86 25.40 6.43
CA ASN A 38 3.14 25.06 5.19
C ASN A 38 2.48 23.66 5.20
N VAL A 39 2.44 22.98 6.36
CA VAL A 39 1.83 21.65 6.52
C VAL A 39 0.90 21.63 7.74
N ILE A 40 -0.39 21.39 7.49
CA ILE A 40 -1.39 21.14 8.53
C ILE A 40 -1.94 19.73 8.33
N ARG A 41 -1.89 18.90 9.37
CA ARG A 41 -2.53 17.58 9.40
C ARG A 41 -3.95 17.69 9.91
N VAL A 42 -4.89 17.05 9.22
CA VAL A 42 -6.27 16.84 9.64
C VAL A 42 -6.52 15.33 9.70
N LEU A 43 -6.90 14.82 10.87
CA LEU A 43 -7.15 13.41 11.06
C LEU A 43 -8.52 13.04 10.48
N GLY A 44 -8.58 11.94 9.73
CA GLY A 44 -9.77 11.38 9.09
C GLY A 44 -10.84 10.88 10.08
N CYS A 45 -10.56 10.94 11.39
CA CYS A 45 -11.48 10.55 12.47
C CYS A 45 -12.03 9.12 12.32
N ASN A 46 -11.22 8.22 11.76
CA ASN A 46 -11.56 6.83 11.40
C ASN A 46 -10.57 5.84 12.04
N PRO A 47 -10.46 5.79 13.39
CA PRO A 47 -9.51 4.91 14.05
C PRO A 47 -9.85 3.44 13.82
N GLY A 48 -8.82 2.60 13.69
CA GLY A 48 -9.00 1.18 13.42
C GLY A 48 -7.69 0.39 13.43
N PRO A 49 -7.75 -0.95 13.27
CA PRO A 49 -6.55 -1.79 13.30
C PRO A 49 -5.59 -1.48 12.15
N MET A 50 -6.13 -1.07 11.00
CA MET A 50 -5.36 -0.73 9.80
C MET A 50 -5.04 0.76 9.69
N THR A 51 -5.93 1.61 10.21
CA THR A 51 -5.82 3.08 10.13
C THR A 51 -5.20 3.71 11.38
N LEU A 52 -4.87 2.90 12.39
CA LEU A 52 -4.37 3.33 13.69
C LEU A 52 -5.30 4.36 14.35
N GLN A 53 -4.81 5.57 14.66
CA GLN A 53 -5.60 6.67 15.19
C GLN A 53 -6.58 7.26 14.15
N GLY A 54 -6.36 6.99 12.86
CA GLY A 54 -7.11 7.50 11.71
C GLY A 54 -6.17 7.83 10.55
N THR A 55 -6.75 8.10 9.38
CA THR A 55 -5.99 8.54 8.20
C THR A 55 -5.53 9.99 8.41
N ASN A 56 -4.23 10.24 8.37
CA ASN A 56 -3.66 11.57 8.33
C ASN A 56 -3.85 12.14 6.92
N THR A 57 -4.73 13.12 6.77
CA THR A 57 -4.78 13.95 5.56
C THR A 57 -4.00 15.24 5.80
N TYR A 58 -3.47 15.83 4.73
CA TYR A 58 -2.58 16.98 4.84
C TYR A 58 -3.02 18.14 3.96
N VAL A 59 -3.19 19.31 4.56
CA VAL A 59 -3.43 20.59 3.88
C VAL A 59 -2.08 21.30 3.74
N LEU A 60 -1.68 21.55 2.49
CA LEU A 60 -0.35 22.07 2.12
C LEU A 60 -0.44 23.44 1.47
N GLY A 61 0.62 24.23 1.68
CA GLY A 61 0.78 25.58 1.14
C GLY A 61 0.55 26.67 2.19
N THR A 62 0.66 27.93 1.78
CA THR A 62 0.51 29.13 2.64
C THR A 62 -0.50 30.14 2.10
N GLY A 63 -0.86 30.06 0.81
CA GLY A 63 -1.77 31.01 0.17
C GLY A 63 -3.27 30.72 0.38
N VAL A 64 -4.11 31.43 -0.39
CA VAL A 64 -5.57 31.26 -0.39
C VAL A 64 -6.03 29.97 -1.10
N GLU A 65 -5.17 29.39 -1.92
CA GLU A 65 -5.35 28.07 -2.50
C GLU A 65 -4.39 27.08 -1.86
N ARG A 66 -4.91 25.92 -1.45
CA ARG A 66 -4.15 24.87 -0.79
C ARG A 66 -4.28 23.54 -1.53
N LEU A 67 -3.32 22.66 -1.30
CA LEU A 67 -3.34 21.29 -1.77
C LEU A 67 -3.76 20.36 -0.63
N LEU A 68 -4.62 19.38 -0.92
CA LEU A 68 -4.99 18.32 0.01
C LEU A 68 -4.33 16.99 -0.41
N VAL A 69 -3.67 16.31 0.53
CA VAL A 69 -3.19 14.93 0.36
C VAL A 69 -4.14 13.99 1.09
N ASP A 70 -4.72 13.05 0.35
CA ASP A 70 -5.75 12.09 0.76
C ASP A 70 -7.05 12.73 1.30
N ALA A 71 -8.11 11.93 1.35
CA ALA A 71 -9.47 12.41 1.60
C ALA A 71 -10.20 11.68 2.73
N GLY A 72 -9.55 10.77 3.45
CA GLY A 72 -10.20 10.04 4.54
C GLY A 72 -11.23 9.02 4.06
N GLU A 73 -11.98 8.47 5.00
CA GLU A 73 -13.02 7.47 4.73
C GLU A 73 -14.38 8.10 4.38
N LYS A 74 -15.18 7.37 3.59
CA LYS A 74 -16.52 7.79 3.16
C LYS A 74 -17.44 8.05 4.35
N GLY A 75 -18.15 9.18 4.31
CA GLY A 75 -19.23 9.49 5.26
C GLY A 75 -18.76 9.99 6.63
N ASN A 76 -17.47 10.27 6.81
CA ASN A 76 -16.95 10.78 8.07
C ASN A 76 -17.24 12.28 8.24
N SER A 77 -18.34 12.63 8.91
CA SER A 77 -18.76 14.02 9.12
C SER A 77 -17.81 14.79 10.06
N SER A 78 -17.19 14.12 11.03
CA SER A 78 -16.20 14.72 11.94
C SER A 78 -14.95 15.18 11.22
N TYR A 79 -14.47 14.38 10.26
CA TYR A 79 -13.38 14.78 9.36
C TYR A 79 -13.75 15.99 8.52
N ILE A 80 -14.90 15.94 7.83
CA ILE A 80 -15.36 17.07 7.00
C ILE A 80 -15.51 18.34 7.82
N LYS A 81 -16.04 18.25 9.05
CA LYS A 81 -16.11 19.39 9.97
C LYS A 81 -14.71 19.94 10.28
N SER A 82 -13.77 19.09 10.66
CA SER A 82 -12.41 19.50 11.01
C SER A 82 -11.69 20.17 9.83
N LEU A 83 -11.84 19.61 8.62
CA LEU A 83 -11.29 20.19 7.40
C LEU A 83 -11.90 21.57 7.09
N LYS A 84 -13.22 21.71 7.27
CA LYS A 84 -13.92 23.00 7.09
C LYS A 84 -13.42 24.05 8.06
N ASP A 85 -13.27 23.69 9.34
CA ASP A 85 -12.82 24.60 10.38
C ASP A 85 -11.39 25.09 10.08
N VAL A 86 -10.48 24.18 9.69
CA VAL A 86 -9.10 24.52 9.29
C VAL A 86 -9.08 25.48 8.10
N LEU A 87 -9.84 25.20 7.04
CA LEU A 87 -9.81 26.03 5.83
C LEU A 87 -10.48 27.39 6.04
N ALA A 88 -11.48 27.49 6.92
CA ALA A 88 -12.05 28.76 7.32
C ALA A 88 -11.05 29.62 8.12
N GLU A 89 -10.31 29.01 9.06
CA GLU A 89 -9.25 29.68 9.82
C GLU A 89 -8.11 30.17 8.92
N GLU A 90 -7.66 29.32 7.98
CA GLU A 90 -6.64 29.66 6.99
C GLU A 90 -7.14 30.62 5.90
N LYS A 91 -8.45 30.93 5.86
CA LYS A 91 -9.10 31.71 4.79
C LYS A 91 -8.75 31.19 3.40
N ALA A 92 -8.76 29.87 3.26
CA ALA A 92 -8.28 29.18 2.07
C ALA A 92 -9.32 28.19 1.50
N LYS A 93 -9.09 27.80 0.25
CA LYS A 93 -9.82 26.73 -0.44
C LYS A 93 -8.86 25.69 -0.98
N ILE A 94 -9.30 24.44 -1.05
CA ILE A 94 -8.56 23.38 -1.72
C ILE A 94 -8.73 23.53 -3.23
N SER A 95 -7.65 23.81 -3.96
CA SER A 95 -7.66 23.84 -5.42
C SER A 95 -7.11 22.57 -6.06
N LYS A 96 -6.43 21.72 -5.27
CA LYS A 96 -5.77 20.50 -5.75
C LYS A 96 -5.88 19.40 -4.71
N ILE A 97 -6.16 18.19 -5.16
CA ILE A 97 -6.25 16.99 -4.30
C ILE A 97 -5.37 15.91 -4.91
N ILE A 98 -4.40 15.40 -4.16
CA ILE A 98 -3.60 14.23 -4.54
C ILE A 98 -4.06 13.04 -3.70
N LEU A 99 -4.41 11.93 -4.35
CA LEU A 99 -4.70 10.66 -3.69
C LEU A 99 -3.49 9.74 -3.81
N THR A 100 -2.97 9.26 -2.69
CA THR A 100 -1.77 8.44 -2.65
C THR A 100 -1.98 7.09 -3.30
N HIS A 101 -3.12 6.44 -3.07
CA HIS A 101 -3.49 5.15 -3.66
C HIS A 101 -4.99 4.83 -3.54
N TRP A 102 -5.44 3.68 -4.05
CA TRP A 102 -6.86 3.34 -4.18
C TRP A 102 -7.61 2.96 -2.91
N HIS A 103 -6.96 2.72 -1.77
CA HIS A 103 -7.66 2.26 -0.56
C HIS A 103 -8.73 3.26 -0.09
N ALA A 104 -9.78 2.71 0.54
CA ALA A 104 -11.03 3.43 0.77
C ALA A 104 -10.93 4.51 1.86
N ASP A 105 -9.97 4.39 2.76
CA ASP A 105 -9.68 5.37 3.80
C ASP A 105 -8.80 6.53 3.30
N HIS A 106 -8.21 6.42 2.12
CA HIS A 106 -7.53 7.54 1.44
C HIS A 106 -8.43 8.22 0.41
N THR A 107 -9.28 7.45 -0.27
CA THR A 107 -10.09 7.96 -1.41
C THR A 107 -11.57 8.15 -1.08
N GLY A 108 -12.09 7.45 -0.08
CA GLY A 108 -13.54 7.32 0.13
C GLY A 108 -14.24 8.60 0.54
N GLY A 109 -13.54 9.51 1.22
CA GLY A 109 -14.09 10.80 1.65
C GLY A 109 -14.06 11.89 0.56
N LEU A 110 -13.51 11.61 -0.64
CA LEU A 110 -13.36 12.60 -1.71
C LEU A 110 -14.68 13.29 -2.08
N ASP A 111 -15.77 12.54 -2.24
CA ASP A 111 -17.08 13.13 -2.58
C ASP A 111 -17.57 14.07 -1.46
N GLY A 112 -17.31 13.73 -0.20
CA GLY A 112 -17.61 14.57 0.94
C GLY A 112 -16.79 15.86 0.95
N VAL A 113 -15.50 15.78 0.61
CA VAL A 113 -14.63 16.95 0.47
C VAL A 113 -15.13 17.87 -0.64
N LEU A 114 -15.46 17.34 -1.82
CA LEU A 114 -15.96 18.13 -2.95
C LEU A 114 -17.32 18.79 -2.65
N ALA A 115 -18.20 18.11 -1.90
CA ALA A 115 -19.50 18.64 -1.52
C ALA A 115 -19.47 19.59 -0.31
N SER A 116 -18.32 19.72 0.38
CA SER A 116 -18.23 20.45 1.66
C SER A 116 -18.31 21.98 1.54
N GLY A 117 -18.06 22.51 0.34
CA GLY A 117 -17.87 23.95 0.07
C GLY A 117 -16.44 24.46 0.30
N CYS A 118 -15.50 23.58 0.67
CA CYS A 118 -14.10 23.92 0.94
C CYS A 118 -13.19 23.93 -0.28
N THR A 119 -13.66 23.47 -1.44
CA THR A 119 -12.88 23.43 -2.66
C THR A 119 -13.12 24.67 -3.52
N THR A 120 -12.22 24.92 -4.46
CA THR A 120 -12.55 25.73 -5.64
C THR A 120 -13.63 25.04 -6.47
N ASP A 121 -14.26 25.74 -7.41
CA ASP A 121 -15.36 25.20 -8.22
C ASP A 121 -14.94 23.98 -9.07
N ARG A 122 -13.67 23.93 -9.48
CA ARG A 122 -13.07 22.83 -10.27
C ARG A 122 -11.67 22.51 -9.75
N PRO A 123 -11.54 21.81 -8.60
CA PRO A 123 -10.24 21.45 -8.09
C PRO A 123 -9.60 20.38 -8.98
N GLN A 124 -8.28 20.42 -9.12
CA GLN A 124 -7.51 19.40 -9.81
C GLN A 124 -7.50 18.11 -8.98
N LEU A 125 -7.84 16.97 -9.59
CA LEU A 125 -7.83 15.67 -8.91
C LEU A 125 -6.71 14.80 -9.49
N LEU A 126 -5.68 14.56 -8.69
CA LEU A 126 -4.41 13.96 -9.11
C LEU A 126 -4.25 12.57 -8.50
N LYS A 127 -3.89 11.58 -9.34
CA LYS A 127 -3.64 10.20 -8.90
C LYS A 127 -2.75 9.48 -9.90
N TYR A 128 -1.96 8.49 -9.45
CA TYR A 128 -1.37 7.52 -10.35
C TYR A 128 -2.47 6.61 -10.93
N LYS A 129 -2.79 6.79 -12.22
CA LYS A 129 -3.85 6.01 -12.90
C LYS A 129 -3.36 4.64 -13.32
N LEU A 130 -4.14 3.59 -13.07
CA LEU A 130 -3.85 2.22 -13.54
C LEU A 130 -4.60 1.82 -14.82
N ALA A 131 -5.75 2.46 -15.08
CA ALA A 131 -6.55 2.33 -16.29
C ALA A 131 -7.52 3.52 -16.38
N GLU A 132 -8.52 3.50 -17.25
CA GLU A 132 -9.47 4.58 -17.58
C GLU A 132 -10.24 5.17 -16.37
N GLU A 133 -9.54 5.94 -15.54
CA GLU A 133 -10.09 6.71 -14.44
C GLU A 133 -10.24 8.16 -14.90
N GLU A 134 -11.25 8.45 -15.73
CA GLU A 134 -11.48 9.79 -16.32
C GLU A 134 -11.63 10.91 -15.29
N ARG A 135 -12.07 10.56 -14.07
CA ARG A 135 -12.19 11.48 -12.94
C ARG A 135 -10.86 12.10 -12.51
N TYR A 136 -9.74 11.40 -12.74
CA TYR A 136 -8.43 11.81 -12.28
C TYR A 136 -7.51 12.19 -13.43
N GLU A 137 -6.72 13.23 -13.21
CA GLU A 137 -5.53 13.54 -13.99
C GLU A 137 -4.39 12.62 -13.56
N HIS A 138 -3.63 12.10 -14.54
CA HIS A 138 -2.51 11.21 -14.25
C HIS A 138 -1.39 12.00 -13.58
N PHE A 139 -1.03 11.60 -12.36
CA PHE A 139 0.09 12.14 -11.60
C PHE A 139 1.14 11.03 -11.44
N GLY A 140 1.97 10.90 -12.47
CA GLY A 140 2.99 9.86 -12.57
C GLY A 140 4.29 10.24 -11.84
N ASN A 141 5.27 9.33 -11.85
CA ASN A 141 6.59 9.59 -11.26
C ASN A 141 7.19 10.91 -11.78
N ASP A 142 7.78 11.68 -10.87
CA ASP A 142 8.37 13.01 -11.10
C ASP A 142 7.41 14.11 -11.59
N SER A 143 6.12 13.82 -11.71
CA SER A 143 5.10 14.86 -11.94
C SER A 143 5.12 15.84 -10.79
N LYS A 144 4.98 17.13 -11.10
CA LYS A 144 4.99 18.22 -10.11
C LYS A 144 3.70 19.00 -10.14
N VAL A 145 3.29 19.48 -8.98
CA VAL A 145 2.23 20.46 -8.86
C VAL A 145 2.54 21.43 -7.73
N ALA A 146 2.09 22.67 -7.86
CA ALA A 146 2.38 23.72 -6.90
C ALA A 146 1.13 24.53 -6.51
N VAL A 147 1.17 25.03 -5.28
CA VAL A 147 0.40 26.16 -4.77
C VAL A 147 1.39 27.12 -4.08
N GLU A 148 0.93 28.28 -3.65
CA GLU A 148 1.79 29.20 -2.89
C GLU A 148 2.35 28.50 -1.65
N GLY A 149 3.68 28.49 -1.50
CA GLY A 149 4.39 27.91 -0.35
C GLY A 149 4.48 26.38 -0.32
N ALA A 150 4.07 25.67 -1.37
CA ALA A 150 4.24 24.22 -1.47
C ALA A 150 4.36 23.71 -2.92
N THR A 151 5.46 23.01 -3.19
CA THR A 151 5.75 22.31 -4.45
C THR A 151 5.85 20.83 -4.17
N VAL A 152 4.90 20.06 -4.73
CA VAL A 152 4.79 18.62 -4.49
C VAL A 152 5.23 17.87 -5.73
N ARG A 153 6.22 16.98 -5.59
CA ARG A 153 6.66 16.04 -6.62
C ARG A 153 6.22 14.62 -6.28
N ALA A 154 5.63 13.91 -7.24
CA ALA A 154 5.27 12.51 -7.11
C ALA A 154 6.49 11.59 -7.19
N LEU A 155 6.50 10.59 -6.31
CA LEU A 155 7.41 9.46 -6.29
C LEU A 155 6.57 8.20 -6.45
N HIS A 156 6.70 7.51 -7.58
CA HIS A 156 5.97 6.25 -7.76
C HIS A 156 6.63 5.17 -6.90
N THR A 157 5.96 4.79 -5.82
CA THR A 157 6.45 3.87 -4.79
C THR A 157 5.56 2.63 -4.69
N PRO A 158 5.45 1.83 -5.77
CA PRO A 158 4.57 0.67 -5.79
C PRO A 158 5.05 -0.39 -4.80
N GLY A 159 4.12 -1.26 -4.40
CA GLY A 159 4.40 -2.38 -3.51
C GLY A 159 3.33 -2.53 -2.45
N HIS A 160 3.00 -1.44 -1.74
CA HIS A 160 1.82 -1.39 -0.89
C HIS A 160 0.58 -1.65 -1.74
N THR A 161 0.37 -0.80 -2.75
CA THR A 161 -0.49 -1.05 -3.90
C THR A 161 0.27 -0.75 -5.19
N THR A 162 -0.33 -1.05 -6.35
CA THR A 162 0.30 -0.82 -7.65
C THR A 162 0.29 0.66 -8.07
N ASP A 163 -0.70 1.44 -7.61
CA ASP A 163 -0.84 2.88 -7.85
C ASP A 163 -0.24 3.76 -6.76
N HIS A 164 0.50 3.18 -5.82
CA HIS A 164 0.96 3.92 -4.65
C HIS A 164 1.95 5.03 -5.02
N LEU A 165 1.66 6.24 -4.53
CA LEU A 165 2.54 7.40 -4.57
C LEU A 165 3.01 7.77 -3.16
N SER A 166 4.30 8.02 -3.03
CA SER A 166 4.84 8.90 -2.00
C SER A 166 5.03 10.29 -2.61
N LEU A 167 5.00 11.34 -1.82
CA LEU A 167 5.04 12.71 -2.32
C LEU A 167 6.16 13.49 -1.62
N LEU A 168 7.05 14.10 -2.39
CA LEU A 168 8.08 14.99 -1.87
C LEU A 168 7.56 16.42 -1.86
N LEU A 169 7.58 17.07 -0.70
CA LEU A 169 7.48 18.52 -0.55
C LEU A 169 8.87 19.13 -0.64
N GLU A 170 9.14 19.83 -1.74
CA GLU A 170 10.50 20.29 -2.08
C GLU A 170 11.02 21.33 -1.08
N GLU A 171 10.17 22.19 -0.54
CA GLU A 171 10.55 23.28 0.38
C GLU A 171 11.15 22.79 1.71
N ASN A 172 10.77 21.59 2.15
CA ASN A 172 11.14 21.06 3.46
C ASN A 172 11.95 19.77 3.39
N ASN A 173 12.25 19.27 2.18
CA ASN A 173 12.74 17.91 1.98
C ASN A 173 11.90 16.88 2.77
N ALA A 174 10.57 17.06 2.76
CA ALA A 174 9.64 16.25 3.54
C ALA A 174 8.91 15.27 2.64
N VAL A 175 8.75 14.02 3.08
CA VAL A 175 8.06 13.00 2.29
C VAL A 175 6.74 12.62 2.95
N PHE A 176 5.63 12.75 2.22
CA PHE A 176 4.38 12.08 2.55
C PHE A 176 4.45 10.64 2.07
N SER A 177 4.60 9.69 3.00
CA SER A 177 4.87 8.30 2.65
C SER A 177 3.65 7.48 2.27
N GLY A 178 2.44 8.03 2.44
CA GLY A 178 1.20 7.27 2.30
C GLY A 178 1.24 6.07 3.24
N ASP A 179 0.89 4.91 2.68
CA ASP A 179 0.96 3.62 3.36
C ASP A 179 2.25 2.85 3.07
N CYS A 180 3.21 3.44 2.36
CA CYS A 180 4.51 2.79 2.16
C CYS A 180 5.26 2.62 3.49
N ILE A 181 5.26 3.66 4.34
CA ILE A 181 5.87 3.66 5.67
C ILE A 181 4.88 4.33 6.63
N LEU A 182 4.66 3.71 7.77
CA LEU A 182 3.72 4.16 8.81
C LEU A 182 4.49 4.77 9.97
N GLY A 183 3.85 5.66 10.72
CA GLY A 183 4.45 6.27 11.91
C GLY A 183 4.62 5.29 13.08
N GLU A 184 3.84 4.21 13.08
CA GLU A 184 3.86 3.17 14.11
C GLU A 184 3.66 1.79 13.45
N GLY A 185 4.33 0.77 13.99
CA GLY A 185 4.19 -0.59 13.49
C GLY A 185 4.84 -0.79 12.12
N SER A 186 4.14 -1.50 11.23
CA SER A 186 4.64 -1.87 9.90
C SER A 186 3.49 -1.85 8.88
N SER A 187 3.81 -1.56 7.61
CA SER A 187 2.81 -1.61 6.53
C SER A 187 2.62 -3.02 5.94
N VAL A 188 1.47 -3.24 5.30
CA VAL A 188 1.17 -4.40 4.44
C VAL A 188 1.54 -4.10 2.99
N PHE A 189 1.63 -5.13 2.14
CA PHE A 189 1.97 -4.93 0.73
C PHE A 189 1.38 -6.00 -0.17
N GLU A 190 1.06 -5.62 -1.41
CA GLU A 190 0.61 -6.51 -2.49
C GLU A 190 1.78 -7.13 -3.27
N HIS A 191 2.95 -6.47 -3.29
CA HIS A 191 4.10 -6.96 -4.05
C HIS A 191 5.43 -6.63 -3.35
N TYR A 192 6.06 -7.64 -2.76
CA TYR A 192 7.25 -7.43 -1.92
C TYR A 192 8.46 -6.89 -2.70
N ALA A 193 8.75 -7.41 -3.90
CA ALA A 193 9.91 -6.92 -4.68
C ALA A 193 9.82 -5.42 -5.01
N ASN A 194 8.64 -4.95 -5.44
CA ASN A 194 8.38 -3.54 -5.69
C ASN A 194 8.43 -2.72 -4.39
N TYR A 195 7.83 -3.23 -3.32
CA TYR A 195 7.86 -2.58 -2.01
C TYR A 195 9.29 -2.37 -1.50
N LEU A 196 10.16 -3.37 -1.63
CA LEU A 196 11.57 -3.27 -1.24
C LEU A 196 12.34 -2.25 -2.09
N LYS A 197 12.08 -2.18 -3.41
CA LYS A 197 12.65 -1.15 -4.28
C LYS A 197 12.20 0.26 -3.85
N SER A 198 10.92 0.43 -3.54
CA SER A 198 10.35 1.68 -3.05
C SER A 198 10.95 2.12 -1.72
N LEU A 199 11.16 1.21 -0.77
CA LEU A 199 11.85 1.52 0.49
C LEU A 199 13.29 1.97 0.26
N LYS A 200 14.03 1.30 -0.63
CA LYS A 200 15.41 1.67 -0.96
C LYS A 200 15.49 3.04 -1.61
N LEU A 201 14.60 3.33 -2.56
CA LEU A 201 14.46 4.65 -3.17
C LEU A 201 14.24 5.73 -2.10
N LEU A 202 13.29 5.52 -1.19
CA LEU A 202 12.99 6.49 -0.13
C LEU A 202 14.14 6.66 0.88
N ALA A 203 14.92 5.60 1.14
CA ALA A 203 16.11 5.70 1.97
C ALA A 203 17.21 6.53 1.31
N GLU A 204 17.43 6.33 0.00
CA GLU A 204 18.44 7.06 -0.78
C GLU A 204 18.12 8.55 -0.92
N MET A 205 16.84 8.92 -0.84
CA MET A 205 16.39 10.31 -0.87
C MET A 205 16.78 11.11 0.38
N ASP A 206 17.14 10.44 1.48
CA ASP A 206 17.50 11.07 2.76
C ASP A 206 16.52 12.18 3.20
N PRO A 207 15.21 11.87 3.34
CA PRO A 207 14.21 12.88 3.67
C PRO A 207 14.42 13.40 5.09
N ALA A 208 14.28 14.72 5.26
CA ALA A 208 14.45 15.38 6.56
C ALA A 208 13.35 15.02 7.56
N VAL A 209 12.14 14.75 7.06
CA VAL A 209 10.98 14.33 7.87
C VAL A 209 10.03 13.53 6.98
N MET A 210 9.28 12.61 7.59
CA MET A 210 8.26 11.84 6.89
C MET A 210 6.90 11.95 7.58
N TYR A 211 5.88 12.18 6.76
CA TYR A 211 4.49 12.39 7.13
C TYR A 211 3.66 11.19 6.64
N PRO A 212 3.47 10.15 7.47
CA PRO A 212 2.79 8.92 7.07
C PRO A 212 1.28 9.09 7.08
N ALA A 213 0.56 8.33 6.25
CA ALA A 213 -0.90 8.38 6.27
C ALA A 213 -1.50 7.79 7.55
N HIS A 214 -0.75 7.00 8.33
CA HIS A 214 -1.18 6.55 9.65
C HIS A 214 -0.05 6.68 10.68
N GLY A 215 -0.45 7.02 11.91
CA GLY A 215 0.49 7.15 13.04
C GLY A 215 1.20 8.49 13.10
N SER A 216 2.23 8.53 13.93
CA SER A 216 2.97 9.75 14.27
C SER A 216 3.93 10.22 13.18
N VAL A 217 4.34 11.49 13.21
CA VAL A 217 5.40 12.04 12.34
C VAL A 217 6.71 11.30 12.60
N ILE A 218 7.49 11.06 11.54
CA ILE A 218 8.81 10.43 11.63
C ILE A 218 9.87 11.51 11.41
N GLU A 219 10.48 11.99 12.49
CA GLU A 219 11.49 13.07 12.45
C GLU A 219 12.87 12.63 11.96
N ASN A 220 13.18 11.34 12.05
CA ASN A 220 14.43 10.78 11.53
C ASN A 220 14.10 9.55 10.66
N PRO A 221 13.75 9.77 9.38
CA PRO A 221 13.19 8.71 8.54
C PRO A 221 14.17 7.59 8.20
N VAL A 222 15.43 7.90 7.89
CA VAL A 222 16.38 6.91 7.35
C VAL A 222 16.53 5.68 8.27
N PRO A 223 16.77 5.82 9.59
CA PRO A 223 16.81 4.65 10.49
C PRO A 223 15.52 3.83 10.49
N VAL A 224 14.35 4.46 10.41
CA VAL A 224 13.05 3.76 10.36
C VAL A 224 12.90 2.98 9.06
N ILE A 225 13.29 3.57 7.93
CA ILE A 225 13.28 2.89 6.62
C ILE A 225 14.23 1.70 6.63
N GLN A 226 15.43 1.85 7.20
CA GLN A 226 16.38 0.75 7.32
C GLN A 226 15.88 -0.37 8.25
N GLN A 227 15.15 -0.03 9.31
CA GLN A 227 14.47 -1.03 10.14
C GLN A 227 13.39 -1.79 9.36
N TYR A 228 12.60 -1.09 8.54
CA TYR A 228 11.63 -1.71 7.64
C TYR A 228 12.32 -2.69 6.68
N ILE A 229 13.39 -2.26 6.01
CA ILE A 229 14.17 -3.11 5.09
C ILE A 229 14.73 -4.33 5.82
N ALA A 230 15.44 -4.12 6.93
CA ALA A 230 16.06 -5.19 7.71
C ALA A 230 15.03 -6.21 8.22
N HIS A 231 13.86 -5.74 8.68
CA HIS A 231 12.79 -6.62 9.13
C HIS A 231 12.28 -7.55 8.02
N ARG A 232 12.17 -7.06 6.77
CA ARG A 232 11.71 -7.87 5.64
C ARG A 232 12.81 -8.79 5.12
N GLU A 233 14.05 -8.33 5.03
CA GLU A 233 15.18 -9.17 4.64
C GLU A 233 15.43 -10.29 5.65
N GLN A 234 15.21 -10.03 6.95
CA GLN A 234 15.26 -11.07 7.99
C GLN A 234 14.20 -12.15 7.76
N ARG A 235 12.97 -11.76 7.41
CA ARG A 235 11.90 -12.73 7.09
C ARG A 235 12.25 -13.58 5.87
N GLU A 236 12.82 -12.97 4.84
CA GLU A 236 13.29 -13.71 3.66
C GLU A 236 14.36 -14.74 4.02
N LYS A 237 15.32 -14.38 4.89
CA LYS A 237 16.35 -15.31 5.38
C LYS A 237 15.76 -16.49 6.15
N GLU A 238 14.75 -16.25 6.99
CA GLU A 238 14.05 -17.31 7.73
C GLU A 238 13.34 -18.29 6.79
N ILE A 239 12.68 -17.78 5.74
CA ILE A 239 12.02 -18.61 4.72
C ILE A 239 13.05 -19.48 3.98
N ILE A 240 14.16 -18.88 3.55
CA ILE A 240 15.24 -19.63 2.88
C ILE A 240 15.81 -20.70 3.81
N ALA A 241 16.11 -20.36 5.07
CA ALA A 241 16.67 -21.30 6.04
C ALA A 241 15.74 -22.48 6.31
N GLU A 242 14.43 -22.25 6.41
CA GLU A 242 13.46 -23.32 6.60
C GLU A 242 13.32 -24.20 5.35
N LEU A 243 13.37 -23.62 4.15
CA LEU A 243 13.43 -24.40 2.90
C LEU A 243 14.72 -25.23 2.80
N GLN A 244 15.86 -24.70 3.25
CA GLN A 244 17.13 -25.45 3.31
C GLN A 244 17.04 -26.63 4.27
N ARG A 245 16.42 -26.46 5.44
CA ARG A 245 16.25 -27.54 6.44
C ARG A 245 15.41 -28.70 5.93
N GLN A 246 14.45 -28.42 5.06
CA GLN A 246 13.57 -29.43 4.48
C GLN A 246 14.17 -30.10 3.22
N PHE A 247 15.33 -29.64 2.74
CA PHE A 247 15.97 -30.14 1.52
C PHE A 247 16.44 -31.61 1.66
N PRO A 248 16.28 -32.48 0.63
CA PRO A 248 15.75 -32.24 -0.73
C PRO A 248 14.21 -32.22 -0.85
N GLY A 249 13.48 -32.24 0.26
CA GLY A 249 12.02 -32.19 0.30
C GLY A 249 11.43 -30.83 -0.07
N GLU A 250 10.11 -30.84 -0.27
CA GLU A 250 9.30 -29.67 -0.61
C GLU A 250 8.55 -29.15 0.61
N SER A 251 8.36 -27.83 0.70
CA SER A 251 7.51 -27.20 1.71
C SER A 251 6.26 -26.58 1.10
N THR A 252 5.27 -26.29 1.94
CA THR A 252 4.11 -25.47 1.55
C THR A 252 4.14 -24.15 2.32
N ALA A 253 3.47 -23.13 1.82
CA ALA A 253 3.40 -21.84 2.52
C ALA A 253 2.84 -21.99 3.95
N ASP A 254 1.83 -22.83 4.16
CA ASP A 254 1.30 -23.17 5.49
C ASP A 254 2.33 -23.81 6.44
N LYS A 255 3.18 -24.70 5.92
CA LYS A 255 4.27 -25.31 6.72
C LYS A 255 5.32 -24.27 7.11
N LEU A 256 5.71 -23.42 6.16
CA LEU A 256 6.63 -22.31 6.40
C LEU A 256 6.08 -21.35 7.45
N VAL A 257 4.81 -20.96 7.36
CA VAL A 257 4.15 -20.13 8.38
C VAL A 257 4.20 -20.80 9.74
N SER A 258 3.92 -22.10 9.82
CA SER A 258 3.90 -22.84 11.09
C SER A 258 5.28 -22.94 11.74
N ALA A 259 6.34 -23.07 10.93
CA ALA A 259 7.71 -23.10 11.42
C ALA A 259 8.22 -21.72 11.85
N ILE A 260 7.90 -20.69 11.06
CA ILE A 260 8.38 -19.32 11.26
C ILE A 260 7.58 -18.58 12.34
N TYR A 261 6.31 -18.93 12.53
CA TYR A 261 5.38 -18.29 13.45
C TYR A 261 4.62 -19.30 14.33
N PRO A 262 5.30 -20.04 15.21
CA PRO A 262 4.71 -21.19 15.92
C PRO A 262 3.58 -20.82 16.89
N THR A 263 3.52 -19.57 17.36
CA THR A 263 2.59 -19.11 18.41
C THR A 263 1.49 -18.17 17.91
N LEU A 264 1.35 -17.97 16.60
CA LEU A 264 0.31 -17.09 16.06
C LEU A 264 -1.09 -17.69 16.20
N ASN A 265 -2.04 -16.86 16.63
CA ASN A 265 -3.46 -17.21 16.61
C ASN A 265 -4.00 -17.33 15.17
N PHE A 266 -5.17 -17.94 15.02
CA PHE A 266 -5.76 -18.24 13.72
C PHE A 266 -5.98 -17.00 12.83
N ILE A 267 -6.36 -15.87 13.41
CA ILE A 267 -6.64 -14.63 12.66
C ILE A 267 -5.33 -14.07 12.09
N LEU A 268 -4.28 -13.99 12.92
CA LEU A 268 -2.97 -13.48 12.51
C LEU A 268 -2.24 -14.43 11.56
N ARG A 269 -2.58 -15.73 11.57
CA ARG A 269 -2.00 -16.73 10.68
C ARG A 269 -2.28 -16.44 9.20
N LYS A 270 -3.46 -15.87 8.86
CA LYS A 270 -3.76 -15.45 7.49
C LYS A 270 -2.87 -14.31 7.01
N GLY A 271 -2.61 -13.33 7.88
CA GLY A 271 -1.68 -12.24 7.58
C GLY A 271 -0.25 -12.75 7.38
N ALA A 272 0.20 -13.67 8.23
CA ALA A 272 1.49 -14.33 8.10
C ALA A 272 1.60 -15.16 6.81
N LEU A 273 0.55 -15.87 6.42
CA LEU A 273 0.51 -16.62 5.16
C LEU A 273 0.66 -15.71 3.95
N ASN A 274 -0.11 -14.63 3.88
CA ASN A 274 0.02 -13.64 2.80
C ASN A 274 1.44 -13.07 2.77
N ASN A 275 2.02 -12.75 3.93
CA ASN A 275 3.39 -12.26 4.00
C ASN A 275 4.40 -13.27 3.43
N VAL A 276 4.34 -14.54 3.86
CA VAL A 276 5.22 -15.61 3.35
C VAL A 276 5.05 -15.80 1.84
N VAL A 277 3.82 -15.78 1.33
CA VAL A 277 3.54 -15.88 -0.11
C VAL A 277 4.21 -14.76 -0.90
N HIS A 278 4.14 -13.51 -0.44
CA HIS A 278 4.79 -12.40 -1.13
C HIS A 278 6.32 -12.53 -1.14
N HIS A 279 6.91 -13.07 -0.08
CA HIS A 279 8.34 -13.40 -0.04
C HIS A 279 8.69 -14.52 -1.03
N LEU A 280 7.89 -15.59 -1.08
CA LEU A 280 8.09 -16.69 -2.03
C LEU A 280 7.99 -16.21 -3.48
N ASN A 281 7.02 -15.37 -3.82
CA ASN A 281 6.87 -14.82 -5.16
C ASN A 281 8.11 -14.04 -5.60
N LYS A 282 8.66 -13.19 -4.72
CA LYS A 282 9.93 -12.50 -5.00
C LYS A 282 11.08 -13.50 -5.22
N LEU A 283 11.20 -14.52 -4.38
CA LEU A 283 12.26 -15.53 -4.52
C LEU A 283 12.12 -16.37 -5.80
N ILE A 284 10.90 -16.57 -6.29
CA ILE A 284 10.61 -17.23 -7.57
C ILE A 284 11.03 -16.32 -8.73
N GLU A 285 10.66 -15.04 -8.70
CA GLU A 285 11.09 -14.04 -9.69
C GLU A 285 12.62 -13.92 -9.78
N GLU A 286 13.31 -14.04 -8.65
CA GLU A 286 14.78 -14.05 -8.57
C GLU A 286 15.42 -15.40 -8.95
N GLY A 287 14.63 -16.42 -9.28
CA GLY A 287 15.13 -17.75 -9.62
C GLY A 287 15.77 -18.51 -8.47
N LYS A 288 15.51 -18.13 -7.22
CA LYS A 288 16.04 -18.79 -6.00
C LYS A 288 15.16 -19.95 -5.53
N VAL A 289 13.86 -19.86 -5.77
CA VAL A 289 12.85 -20.86 -5.39
C VAL A 289 12.07 -21.29 -6.62
N GLY A 290 11.87 -22.59 -6.76
CA GLY A 290 11.00 -23.20 -7.77
C GLY A 290 9.65 -23.56 -7.15
N MET A 291 8.60 -23.41 -7.95
CA MET A 291 7.24 -23.82 -7.60
C MET A 291 6.88 -25.10 -8.37
N TYR A 292 6.40 -26.10 -7.65
CA TYR A 292 6.04 -27.41 -8.20
C TYR A 292 4.55 -27.68 -7.96
N PHE A 293 3.84 -28.04 -9.02
CA PHE A 293 2.46 -28.50 -8.93
C PHE A 293 2.44 -30.03 -8.86
N PRO A 294 1.76 -30.64 -7.88
CA PRO A 294 1.59 -32.08 -7.88
C PRO A 294 0.80 -32.53 -9.13
N VAL A 295 1.30 -33.57 -9.79
CA VAL A 295 0.81 -34.12 -11.09
C VAL A 295 -0.71 -34.39 -11.11
N PHE A 296 -1.36 -34.55 -9.95
CA PHE A 296 -2.81 -34.74 -9.84
C PHE A 296 -3.66 -33.54 -10.29
N VAL A 297 -3.13 -32.30 -10.27
CA VAL A 297 -3.85 -31.11 -10.76
C VAL A 297 -3.70 -30.92 -12.28
N GLN A 298 -2.76 -31.64 -12.90
CA GLN A 298 -2.46 -31.51 -14.32
C GLN A 298 -3.53 -32.16 -15.22
N LEU A 299 -4.32 -33.11 -14.70
CA LEU A 299 -5.39 -33.78 -15.44
C LEU A 299 -6.69 -32.95 -15.55
N GLU A 300 -7.01 -32.10 -14.57
CA GLU A 300 -8.18 -31.20 -14.67
C GLU A 300 -7.90 -29.96 -15.54
N TYR A 301 -6.66 -29.47 -15.55
CA TYR A 301 -6.25 -28.37 -16.43
C TYR A 301 -6.18 -28.78 -17.91
N TYR A 302 -5.82 -30.04 -18.22
CA TYR A 302 -5.81 -30.53 -19.61
C TYR A 302 -7.19 -30.90 -20.13
N CYS A 303 -8.13 -31.31 -19.27
CA CYS A 303 -9.48 -31.68 -19.72
C CYS A 303 -10.37 -30.45 -20.01
N SER A 304 -10.15 -29.33 -19.32
CA SER A 304 -10.85 -28.07 -19.58
C SER A 304 -10.31 -27.27 -20.77
N ALA A 305 -9.03 -27.46 -21.14
CA ALA A 305 -8.40 -26.78 -22.27
C ALA A 305 -8.60 -27.45 -23.64
N PHE A 306 -9.09 -28.71 -23.68
CA PHE A 306 -9.22 -29.48 -24.93
C PHE A 306 -10.65 -29.80 -25.38
N CYS A 307 -11.68 -29.31 -24.69
CA CYS A 307 -13.06 -29.39 -25.16
C CYS A 307 -13.58 -27.99 -25.53
N GLY A 308 -13.20 -27.51 -26.71
CA GLY A 308 -13.64 -26.20 -27.20
C GLY A 308 -12.87 -25.71 -28.41
N SER A 309 -13.01 -26.40 -29.54
CA SER A 309 -12.63 -25.87 -30.86
C SER A 309 -13.31 -24.51 -31.08
N LEU A 310 -12.55 -23.40 -31.18
CA LEU A 310 -12.60 -22.47 -32.32
C LEU A 310 -11.57 -21.33 -32.20
N LYS A 311 -10.97 -21.06 -33.35
CA LYS A 311 -9.89 -20.13 -33.72
C LYS A 311 -10.13 -18.67 -33.24
N HIS A 312 -9.15 -18.04 -32.59
CA HIS A 312 -8.40 -16.87 -33.11
C HIS A 312 -7.37 -16.32 -32.10
N HIS A 313 -6.31 -15.73 -32.66
CA HIS A 313 -5.13 -15.16 -32.01
C HIS A 313 -5.43 -14.19 -30.86
N ILE A 314 -4.83 -14.45 -29.68
CA ILE A 314 -4.52 -13.43 -28.67
C ILE A 314 -3.10 -13.68 -28.17
N THR A 315 -2.24 -12.69 -28.38
CA THR A 315 -0.89 -12.57 -27.81
C THR A 315 -0.97 -11.96 -26.41
N GLN A 316 -0.12 -12.46 -25.50
CA GLN A 316 0.15 -12.04 -24.10
C GLN A 316 -0.78 -12.61 -23.01
N PRO A 317 -0.26 -13.29 -21.96
CA PRO A 317 -1.11 -13.83 -20.91
C PRO A 317 -1.16 -12.95 -19.66
N VAL A 318 -2.39 -12.63 -19.31
CA VAL A 318 -2.94 -11.93 -18.14
C VAL A 318 -2.92 -12.87 -16.91
N ALA A 319 -1.75 -13.36 -16.51
CA ALA A 319 -1.63 -14.47 -15.54
C ALA A 319 -1.44 -14.06 -14.06
N CYS A 320 -1.26 -12.77 -13.73
CA CYS A 320 -0.84 -12.38 -12.36
C CYS A 320 -1.96 -12.28 -11.30
N LEU A 321 -3.25 -12.35 -11.66
CA LEU A 321 -4.33 -12.03 -10.71
C LEU A 321 -5.03 -13.25 -10.07
N PHE A 322 -4.77 -14.47 -10.56
CA PHE A 322 -5.37 -15.71 -10.03
C PHE A 322 -4.56 -16.40 -8.92
N PHE A 323 -3.36 -15.92 -8.59
CA PHE A 323 -2.42 -16.66 -7.76
C PHE A 323 -2.71 -16.66 -6.26
N ALA A 324 -3.46 -15.70 -5.72
CA ALA A 324 -3.57 -15.56 -4.25
C ALA A 324 -4.50 -16.59 -3.58
N GLU A 325 -5.49 -17.15 -4.29
CA GLU A 325 -6.45 -18.11 -3.70
C GLU A 325 -6.04 -19.59 -3.86
N MET A 326 -5.00 -19.90 -4.65
CA MET A 326 -4.59 -21.30 -4.94
C MET A 326 -3.32 -21.79 -4.21
N LEU A 327 -2.67 -20.98 -3.36
CA LEU A 327 -1.34 -21.33 -2.82
C LEU A 327 -1.36 -22.23 -1.56
N HIS A 328 -2.52 -22.64 -1.05
CA HIS A 328 -2.59 -23.53 0.12
C HIS A 328 -2.05 -24.94 -0.17
N GLY A 329 -2.06 -25.38 -1.43
CA GLY A 329 -1.58 -26.69 -1.86
C GLY A 329 -0.21 -26.70 -2.55
N ASP A 330 0.33 -25.53 -2.89
CA ASP A 330 1.52 -25.42 -3.72
C ASP A 330 2.80 -25.76 -2.96
N ARG A 331 3.73 -26.38 -3.68
CA ARG A 331 4.98 -26.90 -3.13
C ARG A 331 6.17 -26.10 -3.63
N PHE A 332 7.02 -25.70 -2.69
CA PHE A 332 8.17 -24.83 -2.92
C PHE A 332 9.46 -25.55 -2.55
N ARG A 333 10.49 -25.37 -3.37
CA ARG A 333 11.84 -25.90 -3.15
C ARG A 333 12.91 -24.97 -3.73
N LEU A 334 14.11 -24.97 -3.17
CA LEU A 334 15.24 -24.18 -3.68
C LEU A 334 15.71 -24.66 -5.06
N ILE A 335 16.04 -23.71 -5.95
CA ILE A 335 16.66 -23.99 -7.25
C ILE A 335 18.19 -24.05 -7.05
N HIS A 336 18.83 -25.06 -7.63
CA HIS A 336 20.30 -25.15 -7.64
C HIS A 336 20.90 -24.23 -8.69
N SER A 337 21.90 -23.42 -8.31
CA SER A 337 22.77 -22.71 -9.24
C SER A 337 23.83 -23.65 -9.85
N ASN A 338 23.41 -24.79 -10.39
CA ASN A 338 24.24 -25.71 -11.18
C ASN A 338 23.39 -26.34 -12.28
N SER A 339 23.05 -25.53 -13.28
CA SER A 339 22.55 -25.99 -14.57
C SER A 339 23.02 -25.05 -15.68
N THR A 340 24.34 -25.00 -15.93
CA THR A 340 24.78 -25.04 -17.33
C THR A 340 24.64 -26.48 -17.78
N VAL A 341 23.58 -26.77 -18.55
CA VAL A 341 23.55 -27.37 -19.90
C VAL A 341 22.14 -27.23 -20.42
#